data_AF-A0A377CXL8-F1
#
_entry.id   AF-A0A377CXL8-F1
#
_cell.length_a   1.000
_cell.length_b   1.000
_cell.length_c   1.000
_cell.angle_alpha   90.00
_cell.angle_beta   90.00
_cell.angle_gamma   90.00
#
_symmetry.space_group_name_H-M   'P 1'
#
loop_
_entity.id
_entity.type
_entity.pdbx_description
1 polymer ?
#
loop_
_entity_poly.entity_id
_entity_poly.type
_entity_poly.pdbx_seq_one_letter_code
_entity_poly.pdbx_strand_id
1 'polypeptide(L)'
;MTPLLLPTITSHDAGYINKALEKVVGLQTEAPLKRALIPFGGIKMIEGSCKAYNRELDPMIKKIFTEYRKTHNQGVFDVYTPDILRCRKSGVLTGLPDAYGRGRIIGDYRRVALYGIDYLMKDKLAQFTSLQADLENGVNLEQTIRPARRNR
;
A
#
# COMPACT_ATOMS: atom_id res chain seq x y z
N MET A 1 11.93 3.86 13.19
CA MET A 1 11.05 4.46 12.17
C MET A 1 11.93 5.27 11.22
N THR A 2 11.83 5.09 9.91
CA THR A 2 12.59 5.82 8.87
C THR A 2 11.83 7.09 8.45
N PRO A 3 12.16 8.31 8.94
CA PRO A 3 11.37 9.49 8.60
C PRO A 3 11.62 10.06 7.19
N LEU A 4 12.60 9.52 6.45
CA LEU A 4 13.20 10.15 5.26
C LEU A 4 12.97 9.40 3.94
N LEU A 5 12.40 8.18 3.98
CA LEU A 5 12.33 7.30 2.82
C LEU A 5 10.90 6.83 2.53
N LEU A 6 10.53 6.85 1.25
CA LEU A 6 9.28 6.30 0.74
C LEU A 6 9.41 4.80 0.48
N PRO A 7 8.75 3.92 1.24
CA PRO A 7 8.83 2.50 1.00
C PRO A 7 8.04 2.10 -0.23
N THR A 8 8.75 1.40 -1.09
CA THR A 8 8.21 0.59 -2.18
C THR A 8 8.80 -0.81 -2.03
N ILE A 9 8.48 -1.72 -2.96
CA ILE A 9 9.01 -3.09 -2.94
C ILE A 9 10.55 -3.11 -2.94
N THR A 10 11.18 -2.12 -3.59
CA THR A 10 12.64 -2.08 -3.83
C THR A 10 13.31 -0.84 -3.22
N SER A 11 12.66 -0.14 -2.30
CA SER A 11 13.17 1.14 -1.78
C SER A 11 14.31 1.00 -0.78
N HIS A 12 14.38 -0.12 -0.06
CA HIS A 12 15.38 -0.37 0.97
C HIS A 12 16.42 -1.36 0.47
N ASP A 13 17.64 -1.18 0.93
CA ASP A 13 18.70 -2.17 0.76
C ASP A 13 18.42 -3.43 1.60
N ALA A 14 19.18 -4.50 1.32
CA ALA A 14 19.09 -5.74 2.07
C ALA A 14 19.51 -5.55 3.54
N GLY A 15 18.59 -5.86 4.46
CA GLY A 15 18.86 -5.92 5.90
C GLY A 15 19.09 -7.35 6.39
N TYR A 16 19.88 -7.50 7.46
CA TYR A 16 20.24 -8.78 8.07
C TYR A 16 20.21 -8.65 9.60
N ILE A 17 19.85 -9.73 10.31
CA ILE A 17 20.08 -9.82 11.76
C ILE A 17 21.52 -10.28 11.99
N ASN A 18 21.92 -11.35 11.31
CA ASN A 18 23.29 -11.85 11.26
C ASN A 18 23.49 -12.65 9.97
N LYS A 19 24.07 -11.98 8.97
CA LYS A 19 24.22 -12.50 7.61
C LYS A 19 24.94 -13.85 7.53
N ALA A 20 25.82 -14.15 8.46
CA ALA A 20 26.57 -15.41 8.47
C ALA A 20 25.74 -16.60 9.00
N LEU A 21 24.72 -16.34 9.82
CA LEU A 21 23.92 -17.37 10.50
C LEU A 21 22.57 -17.63 9.83
N GLU A 22 22.05 -16.67 9.08
CA GLU A 22 20.70 -16.71 8.49
C GLU A 22 20.61 -17.73 7.34
N LYS A 23 19.67 -18.69 7.45
CA LYS A 23 19.35 -19.65 6.37
C LYS A 23 18.24 -19.17 5.44
N VAL A 24 17.36 -18.33 5.95
CA VAL A 24 16.30 -17.63 5.21
C VAL A 24 16.46 -16.15 5.54
N VAL A 25 16.51 -15.32 4.52
CA VAL A 25 16.79 -13.88 4.64
C VAL A 25 15.58 -13.04 4.22
N GLY A 26 15.53 -11.80 4.69
CA GLY A 26 14.53 -10.81 4.30
C GLY A 26 14.03 -10.02 5.48
N LEU A 27 14.23 -8.70 5.44
CA LEU A 27 13.69 -7.74 6.40
C LEU A 27 12.85 -6.68 5.67
N GLN A 28 11.93 -6.06 6.41
CA GLN A 28 11.07 -4.99 5.86
C GLN A 28 11.83 -3.70 5.55
N THR A 29 12.94 -3.47 6.25
CA THR A 29 13.86 -2.34 6.08
C THR A 29 15.28 -2.87 6.20
N GLU A 30 16.27 -1.98 6.13
CA GLU A 30 17.68 -2.34 6.20
C GLU A 30 18.13 -2.81 7.60
N ALA A 31 17.28 -2.69 8.64
CA ALA A 31 17.63 -3.05 10.01
C ALA A 31 16.51 -3.83 10.74
N PRO A 32 16.86 -4.75 11.66
CA PRO A 32 15.89 -5.49 12.45
C PRO A 32 14.97 -4.57 13.26
N LEU A 33 13.66 -4.89 13.27
CA LEU A 33 12.61 -4.18 14.01
C LEU A 33 12.42 -2.68 13.63
N LYS A 34 13.15 -2.18 12.63
CA LYS A 34 12.99 -0.82 12.14
C LYS A 34 11.73 -0.73 11.27
N ARG A 35 10.77 0.07 11.74
CA ARG A 35 9.49 0.32 11.04
C ARG A 35 9.65 1.30 9.87
N ALA A 36 9.05 0.98 8.72
CA ALA A 36 8.92 1.86 7.57
C ALA A 36 7.70 2.79 7.68
N LEU A 37 7.64 3.84 6.85
CA LEU A 37 6.48 4.73 6.71
C LEU A 37 5.59 4.28 5.56
N ILE A 38 4.32 3.93 5.73
CA ILE A 38 3.48 3.56 4.56
C ILE A 38 2.52 4.71 4.21
N PRO A 39 2.95 5.72 3.43
CA PRO A 39 2.21 6.97 3.29
C PRO A 39 0.99 6.89 2.39
N PHE A 40 0.91 5.89 1.50
CA PHE A 40 -0.27 5.69 0.64
C PHE A 40 -1.58 5.54 1.43
N GLY A 41 -1.49 5.05 2.68
CA GLY A 41 -2.63 4.94 3.59
C GLY A 41 -3.12 6.27 4.15
N GLY A 42 -2.21 7.22 4.42
CA GLY A 42 -2.55 8.51 5.02
C GLY A 42 -1.37 9.20 5.69
N ILE A 43 -1.10 10.46 5.31
CA ILE A 43 0.05 11.23 5.84
C ILE A 43 -0.18 11.69 7.29
N LYS A 44 -1.43 12.01 7.66
CA LYS A 44 -1.80 12.48 9.02
C LYS A 44 -1.46 11.45 10.10
N MET A 45 -1.58 10.16 9.80
CA MET A 45 -1.26 9.10 10.76
C MET A 45 0.24 8.95 10.96
N ILE A 46 1.03 9.22 9.92
CA ILE A 46 2.48 9.29 10.01
C ILE A 46 2.89 10.49 10.85
N GLU A 47 2.32 11.67 10.63
CA GLU A 47 2.59 12.87 11.44
C GLU A 47 2.30 12.62 12.92
N GLY A 48 1.12 12.04 13.23
CA GLY A 48 0.77 11.68 14.60
C GLY A 48 1.74 10.68 15.23
N SER A 49 2.19 9.68 14.46
CA SER A 49 3.18 8.70 14.91
C SER A 49 4.56 9.33 15.15
N CYS A 50 5.04 10.18 14.24
CA CYS A 50 6.29 10.92 14.40
C CYS A 50 6.25 11.78 15.68
N LYS A 51 5.17 12.54 15.88
CA LYS A 51 4.96 13.36 17.08
C LYS A 51 4.93 12.50 18.36
N ALA A 52 4.22 11.39 18.36
CA ALA A 52 4.09 10.50 19.53
C ALA A 52 5.43 9.84 19.92
N TYR A 53 6.29 9.55 18.96
CA TYR A 53 7.61 8.95 19.20
C TYR A 53 8.76 9.97 19.20
N ASN A 54 8.46 11.26 19.30
CA ASN A 54 9.42 12.37 19.33
C ASN A 54 10.41 12.33 18.14
N ARG A 55 9.86 12.20 16.93
CA ARG A 55 10.59 12.21 15.66
C ARG A 55 9.99 13.29 14.76
N GLU A 56 10.82 13.83 13.87
CA GLU A 56 10.36 14.75 12.84
C GLU A 56 10.08 14.00 11.53
N LEU A 57 9.00 14.36 10.86
CA LEU A 57 8.70 13.88 9.51
C LEU A 57 9.41 14.77 8.49
N ASP A 58 10.04 14.15 7.51
CA ASP A 58 10.64 14.88 6.39
C ASP A 58 9.58 15.77 5.68
N PRO A 59 9.83 17.09 5.57
CA PRO A 59 8.92 18.02 4.91
C PRO A 59 8.60 17.62 3.46
N MET A 60 9.55 17.02 2.73
CA MET A 60 9.35 16.58 1.36
C MET A 60 8.36 15.42 1.28
N ILE A 61 8.43 14.47 2.22
CA ILE A 61 7.48 13.36 2.30
C ILE A 61 6.07 13.89 2.56
N LYS A 62 5.95 14.84 3.49
CA LYS A 62 4.69 15.52 3.76
C LYS A 62 4.14 16.22 2.50
N LYS A 63 4.99 16.96 1.79
CA LYS A 63 4.62 17.65 0.55
C LYS A 63 4.10 16.68 -0.50
N ILE A 64 4.85 15.59 -0.75
CA ILE A 64 4.47 14.59 -1.77
C ILE A 64 3.08 14.02 -1.50
N PHE A 65 2.78 13.63 -0.26
CA PHE A 65 1.51 12.97 0.09
C PHE A 65 0.38 13.93 0.46
N THR A 66 0.61 15.23 0.30
CA THR A 66 -0.41 16.28 0.47
C THR A 66 -0.74 16.92 -0.88
N GLU A 67 0.26 17.22 -1.71
CA GLU A 67 0.10 17.99 -2.95
C GLU A 67 0.13 17.11 -4.22
N TYR A 68 1.05 16.16 -4.31
CA TYR A 68 1.28 15.40 -5.56
C TYR A 68 0.53 14.07 -5.60
N ARG A 69 0.50 13.36 -4.48
CA ARG A 69 -0.10 12.02 -4.36
C ARG A 69 -1.13 12.00 -3.25
N LYS A 70 -2.41 12.06 -3.63
CA LYS A 70 -3.52 11.89 -2.69
C LYS A 70 -3.44 10.54 -1.98
N THR A 71 -3.73 10.51 -0.68
CA THR A 71 -3.72 9.29 0.14
C THR A 71 -5.10 8.64 0.22
N HIS A 72 -5.16 7.37 0.62
CA HIS A 72 -6.43 6.68 0.92
C HIS A 72 -7.24 7.45 1.98
N ASN A 73 -6.61 7.82 3.10
CA ASN A 73 -7.25 8.60 4.15
C ASN A 73 -7.88 9.90 3.61
N GLN A 74 -7.14 10.71 2.84
CA GLN A 74 -7.70 11.95 2.31
C GLN A 74 -8.85 11.66 1.33
N GLY A 75 -8.73 10.65 0.46
CA GLY A 75 -9.81 10.24 -0.45
C GLY A 75 -11.09 9.81 0.26
N VAL A 76 -10.98 9.09 1.37
CA VAL A 76 -12.13 8.67 2.18
C VAL A 76 -12.81 9.88 2.83
N PHE A 77 -12.03 10.74 3.48
CA PHE A 77 -12.56 11.89 4.22
C PHE A 77 -13.16 12.98 3.32
N ASP A 78 -12.73 13.08 2.05
CA ASP A 78 -13.34 14.02 1.09
C ASP A 78 -14.76 13.60 0.67
N VAL A 79 -15.13 12.33 0.83
CA VAL A 79 -16.44 11.79 0.40
C VAL A 79 -17.31 11.39 1.59
N TYR A 80 -16.77 11.40 2.81
CA TYR A 80 -17.54 11.13 4.02
C TYR A 80 -18.65 12.16 4.25
N THR A 81 -19.83 11.66 4.62
CA THR A 81 -20.96 12.51 4.99
C THR A 81 -20.83 13.00 6.44
N PRO A 82 -21.48 14.13 6.79
CA PRO A 82 -21.55 14.58 8.17
C PRO A 82 -22.11 13.53 9.14
N ASP A 83 -23.02 12.67 8.68
CA ASP A 83 -23.59 11.56 9.47
C ASP A 83 -22.53 10.51 9.83
N ILE A 84 -21.74 10.07 8.85
CA ILE A 84 -20.65 9.11 9.08
C ILE A 84 -19.66 9.69 10.10
N LEU A 85 -19.33 10.97 9.98
CA LEU A 85 -18.44 11.65 10.93
C LEU A 85 -19.04 11.70 12.35
N ARG A 86 -20.35 11.95 12.47
CA ARG A 86 -21.05 11.90 13.77
C ARG A 86 -21.05 10.50 14.37
N CYS A 87 -21.36 9.46 13.60
CA CYS A 87 -21.32 8.06 14.05
C CYS A 87 -19.91 7.64 14.50
N ARG A 88 -18.88 8.12 13.80
CA ARG A 88 -17.48 7.90 14.18
C ARG A 88 -17.12 8.59 15.49
N LYS A 89 -17.57 9.84 15.67
CA LYS A 89 -17.31 10.62 16.88
C LYS A 89 -18.04 10.08 18.11
N SER A 90 -19.27 9.59 17.95
CA SER A 90 -20.06 9.01 19.05
C SER A 90 -19.60 7.61 19.46
N GLY A 91 -18.75 6.95 18.66
CA GLY A 91 -18.31 5.58 18.91
C GLY A 91 -19.28 4.49 18.41
N VAL A 92 -20.42 4.87 17.82
CA VAL A 92 -21.39 3.92 17.22
C VAL A 92 -20.76 3.18 16.05
N LEU A 93 -19.96 3.88 15.23
CA LEU A 93 -19.25 3.30 14.09
C LEU A 93 -17.78 3.74 14.12
N THR A 94 -16.96 3.02 14.89
CA THR A 94 -15.53 3.34 15.09
C THR A 94 -14.61 2.23 14.59
N GLY A 95 -13.33 2.57 14.38
CA GLY A 95 -12.29 1.60 13.99
C GLY A 95 -12.34 1.17 12.52
N LEU A 96 -13.09 1.86 11.65
CA LEU A 96 -13.11 1.58 10.22
C LEU A 96 -11.72 1.76 9.57
N PRO A 97 -11.41 1.06 8.46
CA PRO A 97 -10.12 1.14 7.77
C PRO A 97 -9.99 2.43 6.93
N ASP A 98 -10.22 3.58 7.55
CA ASP A 98 -10.11 4.92 6.95
C ASP A 98 -8.73 5.56 7.20
N ALA A 99 -7.98 5.07 8.18
CA ALA A 99 -6.70 5.62 8.63
C ALA A 99 -5.55 4.60 8.60
N TYR A 100 -5.79 3.37 8.13
CA TYR A 100 -4.78 2.31 8.07
C TYR A 100 -5.08 1.34 6.93
N GLY A 101 -4.10 0.49 6.59
CA GLY A 101 -4.29 -0.51 5.54
C GLY A 101 -5.39 -1.50 5.91
N ARG A 102 -6.38 -1.69 5.02
CA ARG A 102 -7.54 -2.57 5.27
C ARG A 102 -7.19 -4.03 5.63
N GLY A 103 -6.01 -4.50 5.22
CA GLY A 103 -5.59 -5.89 5.42
C GLY A 103 -6.55 -6.89 4.77
N ARG A 104 -6.70 -8.06 5.41
CA ARG A 104 -7.66 -9.13 5.01
C ARG A 104 -7.52 -9.60 3.57
N ILE A 105 -6.32 -9.55 3.01
CA ILE A 105 -5.95 -10.10 1.70
C ILE A 105 -4.85 -11.12 1.94
N ILE A 106 -5.05 -12.33 1.43
CA ILE A 106 -4.04 -13.39 1.46
C ILE A 106 -3.62 -13.64 0.01
N GLY A 107 -2.41 -13.19 -0.34
CA GLY A 107 -1.80 -13.57 -1.61
C GLY A 107 -1.40 -15.05 -1.58
N ASP A 108 -1.51 -15.75 -2.70
CA ASP A 108 -1.05 -17.13 -2.79
C ASP A 108 0.47 -17.17 -2.99
N TYR A 109 1.23 -16.95 -1.92
CA TYR A 109 2.70 -16.86 -1.94
C TYR A 109 3.38 -18.15 -2.40
N ARG A 110 2.68 -19.29 -2.30
CA ARG A 110 3.17 -20.61 -2.76
C ARG A 110 3.45 -20.61 -4.25
N ARG A 111 2.74 -19.78 -5.03
CA ARG A 111 2.91 -19.67 -6.48
C ARG A 111 4.31 -19.20 -6.87
N VAL A 112 4.93 -18.34 -6.06
CA VAL A 112 6.29 -17.86 -6.32
C VAL A 112 7.29 -19.03 -6.29
N ALA A 113 7.18 -19.90 -5.28
CA ALA A 113 8.02 -21.09 -5.17
C ALA A 113 7.67 -22.16 -6.22
N LEU A 114 6.38 -22.35 -6.52
CA LEU A 114 5.90 -23.40 -7.41
C LEU A 114 6.16 -23.11 -8.90
N TYR A 115 5.98 -21.86 -9.32
CA TYR A 115 5.99 -21.50 -10.75
C TYR A 115 7.11 -20.51 -11.13
N GLY A 116 7.71 -19.81 -10.16
CA GLY A 116 8.66 -18.74 -10.45
C GLY A 116 7.99 -17.45 -10.96
N ILE A 117 8.71 -16.32 -10.89
CA ILE A 117 8.15 -15.00 -11.23
C ILE A 117 7.87 -14.86 -12.73
N ASP A 118 8.76 -15.35 -13.60
CA ASP A 118 8.61 -15.22 -15.06
C ASP A 118 7.32 -15.86 -15.57
N TYR A 119 6.99 -17.06 -15.07
CA TYR A 119 5.74 -17.73 -15.40
C TYR A 119 4.53 -16.91 -14.95
N LEU A 120 4.55 -16.39 -13.72
CA LEU A 120 3.47 -15.59 -13.17
C LEU A 120 3.28 -14.26 -13.92
N MET A 121 4.38 -13.64 -14.38
CA MET A 121 4.32 -12.45 -15.23
C MET A 121 3.68 -12.76 -16.58
N LYS A 122 4.04 -13.89 -17.21
CA LYS A 122 3.42 -14.34 -18.47
C LYS A 122 1.93 -14.62 -18.30
N ASP A 123 1.54 -15.30 -17.23
CA ASP A 123 0.13 -15.56 -16.89
C ASP A 123 -0.64 -14.25 -16.68
N LYS A 124 -0.05 -13.27 -15.99
CA LYS A 124 -0.65 -11.94 -15.80
C LYS A 124 -0.81 -11.15 -17.09
N LEU A 125 0.16 -11.24 -18.00
CA LEU A 125 0.06 -10.64 -19.33
C LEU A 125 -1.07 -11.28 -20.15
N ALA A 126 -1.21 -12.60 -20.12
CA ALA A 126 -2.32 -13.29 -20.79
C ALA A 126 -3.69 -12.86 -20.23
N GLN A 127 -3.82 -12.72 -18.90
CA GLN A 127 -5.03 -12.18 -18.25
C GLN A 127 -5.31 -10.72 -18.60
N PHE A 128 -4.27 -9.92 -18.86
CA PHE A 128 -4.44 -8.55 -19.33
C PHE A 128 -4.96 -8.54 -20.77
N THR A 129 -4.35 -9.32 -21.66
CA THR A 129 -4.74 -9.42 -23.08
C THR A 129 -6.14 -10.00 -23.25
N SER A 130 -6.59 -10.92 -22.38
CA SER A 130 -7.94 -11.47 -22.46
C SER A 130 -9.05 -10.42 -22.25
N LEU A 131 -8.74 -9.26 -21.67
CA LEU A 131 -9.69 -8.17 -21.47
C LEU A 131 -9.82 -7.24 -22.69
N GLN A 132 -8.97 -7.40 -23.72
CA GLN A 132 -8.90 -6.47 -24.85
C GLN A 132 -10.18 -6.48 -25.70
N ALA A 133 -10.75 -7.65 -25.98
CA ALA A 133 -11.97 -7.76 -26.76
C ALA A 133 -13.15 -7.03 -26.09
N ASP A 134 -13.34 -7.23 -24.78
CA ASP A 134 -14.40 -6.54 -24.03
C ASP A 134 -14.16 -5.03 -23.97
N LEU A 135 -12.89 -4.60 -23.87
CA LEU A 135 -12.50 -3.20 -23.86
C LEU A 135 -12.85 -2.50 -25.19
N GLU A 136 -12.44 -3.11 -26.31
CA GLU A 136 -12.66 -2.57 -27.66
C GLU A 136 -14.15 -2.57 -28.04
N ASN A 137 -14.89 -3.58 -27.61
CA ASN A 137 -16.33 -3.70 -27.87
C ASN A 137 -17.21 -2.91 -26.88
N GLY A 138 -16.61 -2.18 -25.94
CA GLY A 138 -17.34 -1.36 -24.97
C GLY A 138 -18.16 -2.16 -23.94
N VAL A 139 -17.90 -3.47 -23.80
CA VAL A 139 -18.62 -4.33 -22.86
C VAL A 139 -18.13 -4.02 -21.45
N ASN A 140 -19.04 -3.57 -20.59
CA ASN A 140 -18.75 -3.25 -19.18
C ASN A 140 -17.54 -2.30 -19.04
N LEU A 141 -17.45 -1.29 -19.90
CA LEU A 141 -16.25 -0.49 -20.18
C LEU A 141 -15.46 -0.08 -18.92
N GLU A 142 -16.09 0.57 -17.93
CA GLU A 142 -15.39 0.96 -16.70
C GLU A 142 -14.89 -0.25 -15.87
N GLN A 143 -15.69 -1.31 -15.82
CA GLN A 143 -15.38 -2.54 -15.11
C GLN A 143 -14.34 -3.40 -15.84
N THR A 144 -14.10 -3.15 -17.13
CA THR A 144 -13.03 -3.76 -17.95
C THR A 144 -11.73 -2.94 -17.87
N ILE A 145 -11.82 -1.61 -17.88
CA ILE A 145 -10.67 -0.71 -17.71
C ILE A 145 -10.04 -0.85 -16.31
N ARG A 146 -10.87 -0.95 -15.27
CA ARG A 146 -10.39 -1.04 -13.87
C ARG A 146 -9.46 -2.25 -13.61
N PRO A 147 -9.80 -3.51 -13.97
CA PRO A 147 -8.91 -4.66 -13.82
C PRO A 147 -7.73 -4.62 -14.79
N ALA A 148 -7.90 -4.09 -16.01
CA ALA A 148 -6.78 -3.90 -16.95
C ALA A 148 -5.69 -3.00 -16.33
N ARG A 149 -6.07 -1.93 -15.62
CA ARG A 149 -5.14 -1.07 -14.87
C ARG A 149 -4.51 -1.76 -13.65
N ARG A 150 -5.12 -2.81 -13.10
CA ARG A 150 -4.59 -3.57 -11.94
C ARG A 150 -3.64 -4.69 -12.32
N ASN A 151 -3.74 -5.20 -13.55
CA ASN A 151 -2.87 -6.26 -14.09
C ASN A 151 -1.64 -5.70 -14.82
N ARG A 152 -1.45 -4.37 -14.82
CA ARG A 152 -0.28 -3.67 -15.35
C ARG A 152 0.78 -3.52 -14.27
#